data_AF-A0AAD1ZJL7-F1
#
_entry.id   AF-A0AAD1ZJL7-F1
#
_cell.length_a   1.000
_cell.length_b   1.000
_cell.length_c   1.000
_cell.angle_alpha   90.00
_cell.angle_beta   90.00
_cell.angle_gamma   90.00
#
_symmetry.space_group_name_H-M   'P 1'
#
loop_
_entity.id
_entity.type
_entity.pdbx_description
1 polymer ?
#
loop_
_entity_poly.entity_id
_entity_poly.type
_entity_poly.pdbx_seq_one_letter_code
_entity_poly.pdbx_strand_id
1 'polypeptide(L)'
;MEVPGSSKKMIATQEEMVEAKVPIPYRDQCAHLLIPLNKCRQAEFYLPWKCEAERHTYEKKASCPFRSSLKQPMLDYERKKLNCGEWQSWRTYLKLFWCYVNMILTAMCFIW
;
A
#
# COMPACT_ATOMS: atom_id res chain seq x y z
N MET A 1 -5.71 14.28 4.62
CA MET A 1 -6.23 14.20 3.24
C MET A 1 -5.71 12.91 2.63
N GLU A 2 -6.59 12.03 2.17
CA GLU A 2 -6.22 10.77 1.52
C GLU A 2 -6.07 11.04 0.01
N VAL A 3 -4.96 10.61 -0.58
CA VAL A 3 -4.72 10.74 -2.03
C VAL A 3 -5.38 9.52 -2.70
N PRO A 4 -6.28 9.70 -3.69
CA PRO A 4 -6.94 8.59 -4.35
C PRO A 4 -5.90 7.72 -5.07
N GLY A 5 -5.77 6.45 -4.64
CA GLY A 5 -4.85 5.47 -5.23
C GLY A 5 -3.67 5.03 -4.37
N SER A 6 -3.47 5.58 -3.16
CA SER A 6 -2.46 5.09 -2.23
C SER A 6 -3.09 4.76 -0.87
N SER A 7 -2.92 3.51 -0.40
CA SER A 7 -3.41 3.05 0.90
C SER A 7 -2.70 3.68 2.10
N LYS A 8 -1.71 4.54 1.87
CA LYS A 8 -0.91 5.16 2.92
C LYS A 8 -1.50 6.51 3.34
N LYS A 9 -1.77 6.67 4.63
CA LYS A 9 -2.21 7.94 5.22
C LYS A 9 -1.09 8.99 5.09
N MET A 10 -1.42 10.17 4.59
CA MET A 10 -0.55 11.36 4.68
C MET A 10 -0.37 11.73 6.15
N ILE A 11 0.87 11.71 6.63
CA ILE A 11 1.20 11.96 8.05
C ILE A 11 1.40 13.46 8.30
N ALA A 12 2.10 14.17 7.40
CA ALA A 12 2.31 15.61 7.50
C ALA A 12 1.06 16.38 7.07
N THR A 13 0.74 17.45 7.78
CA THR A 13 -0.34 18.36 7.38
C THR A 13 0.11 19.28 6.24
N GLN A 14 -0.85 19.85 5.51
CA GLN A 14 -0.55 20.76 4.42
C GLN A 14 0.09 22.07 4.93
N GLU A 15 -0.35 22.53 6.09
CA GLU A 15 0.15 23.74 6.76
C GLU A 15 1.63 23.58 7.16
N GLU A 16 2.00 22.46 7.77
CA GLU A 16 3.39 22.13 8.12
C GLU A 16 4.32 22.13 6.90
N MET A 17 3.86 21.63 5.74
CA MET A 17 4.65 21.62 4.51
C MET A 17 4.86 23.02 3.92
N VAL A 18 3.88 23.91 4.11
CA VAL A 18 3.97 25.31 3.66
C VAL A 18 4.92 26.09 4.56
N GLU A 19 4.81 25.91 5.88
CA GLU A 19 5.70 26.54 6.85
C GLU A 19 7.15 26.11 6.65
N ALA A 20 7.39 24.82 6.40
CA ALA A 20 8.71 24.27 6.08
C ALA A 20 9.20 24.61 4.65
N LYS A 21 8.44 25.40 3.88
CA LYS A 21 8.76 25.82 2.50
C LYS A 21 9.16 24.65 1.59
N VAL A 22 8.46 23.52 1.70
CA VAL A 22 8.74 22.34 0.88
C VAL A 22 8.32 22.61 -0.59
N PRO A 23 9.22 22.39 -1.57
CA PRO A 23 8.89 22.56 -2.98
C PRO A 23 7.79 21.58 -3.40
N ILE A 24 6.93 21.99 -4.34
CA ILE A 24 5.84 21.18 -4.91
C ILE A 24 6.27 19.74 -5.25
N PRO A 25 7.42 19.48 -5.92
CA PRO A 25 7.81 18.10 -6.27
C PRO A 25 8.10 17.18 -5.08
N TYR A 26 8.27 17.72 -3.87
CA TYR A 26 8.60 16.93 -2.67
C TYR A 26 7.44 16.86 -1.67
N ARG A 27 6.23 17.32 -2.03
CA ARG A 27 5.03 17.29 -1.19
C ARG A 27 4.31 15.94 -1.25
N ASP A 28 5.07 14.86 -1.10
CA ASP A 28 4.57 13.49 -1.17
C ASP A 28 4.17 12.96 0.22
N GLN A 29 3.68 11.72 0.26
CA GLN A 29 3.45 10.96 1.50
C GLN A 29 4.70 10.85 2.40
N CYS A 30 5.90 11.08 1.85
CA CYS A 30 7.16 11.08 2.59
C CYS A 30 7.63 12.47 3.06
N ALA A 31 6.85 13.54 2.87
CA ALA A 31 7.23 14.90 3.29
C ALA A 31 7.53 15.00 4.79
N HIS A 32 6.86 14.20 5.63
CA HIS A 32 7.11 14.12 7.07
C HIS A 32 8.56 13.77 7.46
N LEU A 33 9.32 13.14 6.57
CA LEU A 33 10.73 12.80 6.78
C LEU A 33 11.68 13.87 6.24
N LEU A 34 11.22 14.65 5.26
CA LEU A 34 12.02 15.72 4.65
C LEU A 34 12.08 16.95 5.55
N ILE A 35 11.01 17.25 6.28
CA ILE A 35 10.93 18.36 7.23
C ILE A 35 12.04 18.27 8.31
N PRO A 36 12.21 17.16 9.05
CA PRO A 36 13.29 17.04 10.04
C PRO A 36 14.68 17.11 9.38
N LEU A 37 14.87 16.47 8.23
CA LEU A 37 16.14 16.51 7.50
C LEU A 37 16.56 17.95 7.12
N ASN A 38 15.60 18.76 6.67
CA ASN A 38 15.88 20.16 6.33
C ASN A 38 16.15 21.00 7.58
N LYS A 39 15.50 20.70 8.71
CA LYS A 39 15.80 21.35 10.01
C LYS A 39 17.23 21.04 10.47
N CYS A 40 17.66 19.79 10.42
CA CYS A 40 19.04 19.42 10.75
C CYS A 40 20.06 20.08 9.81
N ARG A 41 19.79 20.09 8.50
CA ARG A 41 20.66 20.74 7.52
C ARG A 41 20.83 22.23 7.75
N GLN A 42 19.76 22.92 8.13
CA GLN A 42 19.83 24.35 8.46
C GLN A 42 20.56 24.61 9.77
N ALA A 43 20.34 23.77 10.80
CA ALA A 43 21.02 23.90 12.09
C ALA A 43 22.53 23.62 12.01
N GLU A 44 22.92 22.61 11.23
CA GLU A 44 24.31 22.15 11.09
C GLU A 44 24.98 22.69 9.81
N PHE A 45 24.47 23.76 9.22
CA PHE A 45 25.05 24.41 8.03
C PHE A 45 25.42 23.44 6.88
N TYR A 46 24.60 22.40 6.68
CA TYR A 46 24.79 21.38 5.64
C TYR A 46 26.08 20.55 5.75
N LEU A 47 26.62 20.37 6.97
CA LEU A 47 27.76 19.49 7.23
C LEU A 47 27.44 18.02 6.84
N PRO A 48 28.27 17.36 5.99
CA PRO A 48 27.96 16.03 5.44
C PRO A 48 27.78 14.90 6.47
N TRP A 49 28.43 15.00 7.63
CA TRP A 49 28.51 13.92 8.62
C TRP A 49 27.54 14.05 9.81
N LYS A 50 26.80 15.16 9.93
CA LYS A 50 25.96 15.43 11.11
C LYS A 50 24.54 14.88 10.99
N CYS A 51 23.92 15.00 9.81
CA CYS A 51 22.52 14.62 9.58
C CYS A 51 22.37 13.22 8.94
N GLU A 52 23.30 12.31 9.22
CA GLU A 52 23.38 11.02 8.53
C GLU A 52 22.17 10.10 8.85
N ALA A 53 21.72 10.05 10.11
CA ALA A 53 20.58 9.22 10.50
C ALA A 53 19.30 9.64 9.76
N GLU A 54 18.99 10.93 9.75
CA GLU A 54 17.83 11.48 9.07
C GLU A 54 17.93 11.30 7.56
N ARG A 55 19.12 11.49 6.98
CA ARG A 55 19.39 11.25 5.57
C ARG A 55 19.13 9.79 5.20
N HIS A 56 19.64 8.83 5.98
CA HIS A 56 19.39 7.40 5.75
C HIS A 56 17.92 7.03 5.92
N THR A 57 17.22 7.63 6.89
CA THR A 57 15.78 7.39 7.04
C THR A 57 14.98 7.95 5.88
N TYR A 58 15.39 9.13 5.38
CA TYR A 58 14.83 9.72 4.17
C TYR A 58 15.13 8.83 2.98
N GLU A 59 16.38 8.44 2.69
CA GLU A 59 16.74 7.59 1.55
C GLU A 59 16.06 6.21 1.58
N LYS A 60 16.00 5.54 2.74
CA LYS A 60 15.32 4.24 2.90
C LYS A 60 13.81 4.33 2.65
N LYS A 61 13.17 5.42 3.06
CA LYS A 61 11.71 5.62 2.92
C LYS A 61 11.32 6.48 1.70
N ALA A 62 12.26 7.20 1.08
CA ALA A 62 12.11 8.00 -0.14
C ALA A 62 11.98 7.11 -1.39
N SER A 63 11.88 5.80 -1.22
CA SER A 63 11.22 4.89 -2.17
C SER A 63 9.71 5.19 -2.37
N CYS A 64 9.24 6.41 -2.13
CA CYS A 64 7.87 6.89 -2.27
C CYS A 64 7.94 8.21 -3.07
N PRO A 65 7.22 8.45 -4.18
CA PRO A 65 6.37 7.59 -4.99
C PRO A 65 6.95 7.25 -6.39
N PHE A 66 8.11 7.77 -6.80
CA PHE A 66 8.66 7.47 -8.14
C PHE A 66 8.96 5.97 -8.34
N ARG A 67 9.36 5.27 -7.27
CA ARG A 67 9.50 3.80 -7.28
C ARG A 67 8.16 3.09 -7.10
N SER A 68 7.15 3.69 -6.44
CA SER A 68 5.88 3.03 -6.19
C SER A 68 4.95 3.08 -7.39
N SER A 69 4.92 4.14 -8.21
CA SER A 69 4.14 4.12 -9.45
C SER A 69 4.71 3.16 -10.50
N LEU A 70 6.01 2.82 -10.44
CA LEU A 70 6.64 1.79 -11.28
C LEU A 70 6.59 0.38 -10.66
N LYS A 71 6.68 0.25 -9.32
CA LYS A 71 6.60 -1.06 -8.64
C LYS A 71 5.20 -1.49 -8.25
N GLN A 72 4.27 -0.59 -7.95
CA GLN A 72 2.89 -0.98 -7.64
C GLN A 72 2.22 -1.71 -8.79
N PRO A 73 2.31 -1.30 -10.07
CA PRO A 73 1.77 -2.12 -11.15
C PRO A 73 2.46 -3.49 -11.23
N MET A 74 3.76 -3.57 -10.92
CA MET A 74 4.54 -4.81 -10.94
C MET A 74 4.23 -5.74 -9.75
N LEU A 75 4.07 -5.19 -8.55
CA LEU A 75 3.69 -5.92 -7.32
C LEU A 75 2.21 -6.28 -7.33
N ASP A 76 1.34 -5.44 -7.90
CA ASP A 76 -0.06 -5.78 -8.15
C ASP A 76 -0.19 -6.81 -9.27
N TYR A 77 0.73 -6.84 -10.25
CA TYR A 77 0.82 -7.94 -11.22
C TYR A 77 1.22 -9.25 -10.52
N GLU A 78 2.23 -9.26 -9.65
CA GLU A 78 2.61 -10.44 -8.84
C GLU A 78 1.48 -10.88 -7.88
N ARG A 79 0.81 -9.93 -7.22
CA ARG A 79 -0.36 -10.20 -6.35
C ARG A 79 -1.54 -10.76 -7.16
N LYS A 80 -1.80 -10.22 -8.36
CA LYS A 80 -2.79 -10.77 -9.30
C LYS A 80 -2.33 -12.11 -9.86
N LYS A 81 -1.04 -12.40 -10.00
CA LYS A 81 -0.52 -13.71 -10.42
C LYS A 81 -0.74 -14.77 -9.34
N LEU A 82 -0.61 -14.42 -8.06
CA LEU A 82 -0.99 -15.27 -6.92
C LEU A 82 -2.52 -15.42 -6.80
N ASN A 83 -3.30 -14.40 -7.19
CA ASN A 83 -4.78 -14.44 -7.14
C ASN A 83 -5.46 -14.95 -8.43
N CYS A 84 -4.76 -15.02 -9.56
CA CYS A 84 -5.28 -15.53 -10.83
C CYS A 84 -4.94 -17.02 -10.91
N GLY A 85 -5.53 -17.78 -9.99
CA GLY A 85 -5.27 -19.21 -9.90
C GLY A 85 -6.09 -19.99 -8.90
N GLU A 86 -6.81 -19.35 -7.95
CA GLU A 86 -7.38 -20.15 -6.86
C GLU A 86 -8.68 -19.59 -6.23
N TRP A 87 -9.72 -20.44 -6.26
CA TRP A 87 -10.95 -20.44 -5.46
C TRP A 87 -12.19 -19.62 -5.87
N GLN A 88 -12.61 -19.67 -7.14
CA GLN A 88 -14.05 -19.45 -7.48
C GLN A 88 -14.77 -20.68 -8.08
N SER A 89 -14.07 -21.76 -8.45
CA SER A 89 -14.70 -22.95 -9.04
C SER A 89 -15.14 -24.02 -8.03
N TRP A 90 -14.33 -24.30 -7.00
CA TRP A 90 -14.64 -25.38 -6.05
C TRP A 90 -15.83 -25.07 -5.13
N ARG A 91 -16.11 -23.79 -4.85
CA ARG A 91 -17.22 -23.38 -3.97
C ARG A 91 -18.58 -23.58 -4.63
N THR A 92 -18.65 -23.46 -5.96
CA THR A 92 -19.84 -23.78 -6.77
C THR A 92 -19.98 -25.28 -6.96
N TYR A 93 -18.90 -26.01 -7.21
CA TYR A 93 -18.94 -27.48 -7.28
C TYR A 93 -19.36 -28.15 -5.96
N LEU A 94 -18.84 -27.70 -4.81
CA LEU A 94 -19.30 -28.22 -3.52
C LEU A 94 -20.76 -27.89 -3.23
N LYS A 95 -21.24 -26.69 -3.59
CA LYS A 95 -22.66 -26.32 -3.44
C LYS A 95 -23.57 -27.16 -4.34
N LEU A 96 -23.17 -27.41 -5.59
CA LEU A 96 -23.92 -28.26 -6.52
C LEU A 96 -23.92 -29.73 -6.05
N PHE A 97 -22.78 -30.22 -5.55
CA PHE A 97 -22.68 -31.57 -5.00
C PHE A 97 -23.56 -31.74 -3.76
N TRP A 98 -23.54 -30.77 -2.83
CA TRP A 98 -24.41 -30.81 -1.65
C TRP A 98 -25.90 -30.71 -2.02
N CYS A 99 -26.25 -29.90 -3.03
CA CYS A 99 -27.62 -29.78 -3.53
C CYS A 99 -28.11 -31.08 -4.20
N TYR A 100 -27.25 -31.74 -5.00
CA TYR A 100 -27.54 -33.02 -5.64
C TYR A 100 -27.72 -34.16 -4.62
N VAL A 101 -26.84 -34.23 -3.62
CA VAL A 101 -26.94 -35.22 -2.53
C VAL A 101 -28.21 -34.98 -1.71
N ASN A 102 -28.55 -33.74 -1.38
CA ASN A 102 -29.78 -33.42 -0.65
C ASN A 102 -31.04 -33.73 -1.48
N MET A 103 -31.02 -33.45 -2.78
CA MET A 103 -32.11 -33.80 -3.70
C MET A 103 -32.35 -35.31 -3.75
N ILE A 104 -31.29 -36.12 -3.86
CA ILE A 104 -31.40 -37.59 -3.83
C ILE A 104 -31.94 -38.09 -2.49
N LEU A 105 -31.40 -37.59 -1.37
CA LEU A 105 -31.85 -37.98 -0.03
C LEU A 105 -33.33 -37.62 0.21
N THR A 106 -33.79 -36.44 -0.20
CA THR A 106 -35.21 -36.06 -0.10
C THR A 106 -36.12 -36.88 -1.00
N ALA A 107 -35.68 -37.25 -2.21
CA ALA A 107 -36.46 -38.09 -3.11
C ALA A 107 -36.62 -39.53 -2.58
N MET A 108 -35.62 -40.06 -1.87
CA MET A 108 -35.70 -41.39 -1.24
C MET A 108 -36.63 -41.42 -0.02
N CYS A 109 -36.88 -40.29 0.65
CA CYS A 109 -37.85 -40.18 1.74
C CYS A 109 -39.32 -40.17 1.28
N PHE A 110 -39.61 -39.99 -0.02
CA PHE A 110 -40.98 -39.98 -0.55
C PHE A 110 -41.43 -41.34 -1.14
N ILE A 111 -40.55 -42.34 -1.13
CA ILE A 111 -40.80 -43.68 -1.69
C ILE A 111 -40.99 -44.73 -0.57
N TRP A 112 -41.09 -44.29 0.69
CA TRP A 112 -41.39 -45.13 1.85
C TRP A 112 -42.50 -44.51 2.72
#